data_AF-A0A9E7ADG0-F1
#
_entry.id   AF-A0A9E7ADG0-F1
#
_cell.length_a   1.000
_cell.length_b   1.000
_cell.length_c   1.000
_cell.angle_alpha   90.00
_cell.angle_beta   90.00
_cell.angle_gamma   90.00
#
_symmetry.space_group_name_H-M   'P 1'
#
loop_
_entity.id
_entity.type
_entity.pdbx_description
1 polymer ?
#
loop_
_entity_poly.entity_id
_entity_poly.type
_entity_poly.pdbx_seq_one_letter_code
_entity_poly.pdbx_strand_id
1 'polypeptide(L)'
;MLTGTNKSLQPFEIARIVLDAVVEELATDGLSDIALRLSIVHENPTLLKAPYARIPQWIRVLDALLANSLRTAHDDAFSMHLKASAMVMYWVETLCEWSRRGGAKADRALLQTVAGETDAAIATVTKSYK
;
A
#
# COMPACT_ATOMS: atom_id res chain seq x y z
N MET A 1 10.10 -23.06 -7.87
CA MET A 1 10.08 -22.73 -9.31
C MET A 1 8.70 -22.18 -9.65
N LEU A 2 8.61 -20.89 -9.96
CA LEU A 2 7.39 -20.29 -10.51
C LEU A 2 7.54 -20.26 -12.04
N THR A 3 7.14 -21.34 -12.69
CA THR A 3 7.01 -21.41 -14.15
C THR A 3 5.59 -21.03 -14.53
N GLY A 4 5.42 -19.85 -15.10
CA GLY A 4 4.16 -19.39 -15.68
C GLY A 4 4.29 -17.94 -16.11
N THR A 5 4.33 -17.73 -17.44
CA THR A 5 4.10 -16.46 -18.15
C THR A 5 4.48 -15.18 -17.40
N ASN A 6 5.56 -14.53 -17.87
CA ASN A 6 6.11 -13.25 -17.42
C ASN A 6 5.10 -12.08 -17.57
N LYS A 7 3.96 -12.14 -16.88
CA LYS A 7 3.15 -10.98 -16.56
C LYS A 7 3.95 -10.24 -15.51
N SER A 8 4.56 -9.12 -15.90
CA SER A 8 5.05 -8.16 -14.92
C SER A 8 3.90 -7.88 -13.95
N LEU A 9 4.06 -8.29 -12.69
CA LEU A 9 3.07 -8.00 -11.66
C LEU A 9 2.85 -6.49 -11.66
N GLN A 10 1.58 -6.10 -11.68
CA GLN A 10 1.23 -4.68 -11.63
C GLN A 10 1.63 -4.11 -10.26
N PRO A 11 1.97 -2.82 -10.15
CA PRO A 11 2.44 -2.22 -8.90
C PRO A 11 1.48 -2.47 -7.73
N PHE A 12 0.17 -2.42 -7.99
CA PHE A 12 -0.87 -2.65 -6.98
C PHE A 12 -0.97 -4.10 -6.53
N GLU A 13 -0.73 -5.08 -7.42
CA GLU A 13 -0.65 -6.50 -7.04
C GLU A 13 0.52 -6.73 -6.08
N ILE A 14 1.67 -6.10 -6.36
CA ILE A 14 2.84 -6.17 -5.49
C ILE A 14 2.57 -5.47 -4.16
N ALA A 15 1.94 -4.29 -4.19
CA ALA A 15 1.54 -3.56 -2.98
C ALA A 15 0.63 -4.42 -2.09
N ARG A 16 -0.36 -5.10 -2.69
CA ARG A 16 -1.25 -6.03 -2.00
C ARG A 16 -0.50 -7.19 -1.35
N ILE A 17 0.42 -7.82 -2.08
CA ILE A 17 1.25 -8.93 -1.56
C ILE A 17 2.11 -8.47 -0.38
N VAL A 18 2.78 -7.33 -0.50
CA VAL A 18 3.62 -6.78 0.58
C VAL A 18 2.75 -6.43 1.79
N LEU A 19 1.56 -5.87 1.59
CA LEU A 19 0.63 -5.59 2.68
C LEU A 19 0.25 -6.88 3.41
N ASP A 20 -0.13 -7.94 2.69
CA ASP A 20 -0.47 -9.23 3.30
C ASP A 20 0.69 -9.83 4.10
N ALA A 21 1.90 -9.78 3.55
CA ALA A 21 3.10 -10.28 4.22
C ALA A 21 3.43 -9.50 5.50
N VAL A 22 3.32 -8.17 5.47
CA VAL A 22 3.54 -7.31 6.64
C VAL A 22 2.46 -7.53 7.70
N VAL A 23 1.20 -7.67 7.29
CA VAL A 23 0.07 -7.96 8.19
C VAL A 23 0.24 -9.31 8.88
N GLU A 24 0.75 -10.31 8.17
CA GLU A 24 1.08 -11.62 8.75
C GLU A 24 2.22 -11.51 9.78
N GLU A 25 3.31 -10.81 9.43
CA GLU A 25 4.47 -10.63 10.30
C GLU A 25 4.15 -9.84 11.58
N LEU A 26 3.34 -8.79 11.48
CA LEU A 26 2.98 -7.95 12.62
C LEU A 26 2.11 -8.66 13.65
N ALA A 27 1.41 -9.72 13.25
CA ALA A 27 0.40 -10.41 14.04
C ALA A 27 -0.65 -9.44 14.64
N THR A 28 -1.50 -9.95 15.54
CA THR A 28 -2.60 -9.17 16.14
C THR A 28 -2.10 -7.98 16.95
N ASP A 29 -1.04 -8.16 17.74
CA ASP A 29 -0.55 -7.12 18.66
C ASP A 29 0.08 -5.95 17.90
N GLY A 30 0.89 -6.24 16.87
CA GLY A 30 1.50 -5.22 16.03
C GLY A 30 0.46 -4.44 15.23
N LEU A 31 -0.56 -5.12 14.68
CA LEU A 31 -1.68 -4.46 14.02
C LEU A 31 -2.48 -3.58 14.98
N SER A 32 -2.69 -4.03 16.22
CA SER A 32 -3.41 -3.25 17.23
C SER A 32 -2.66 -1.97 17.62
N ASP A 33 -1.32 -2.03 17.76
CA ASP A 33 -0.49 -0.84 18.00
C ASP A 33 -0.56 0.15 16.83
N ILE A 34 -0.53 -0.33 15.59
CA ILE A 34 -0.68 0.52 14.40
C ILE A 34 -2.07 1.17 14.37
N ALA A 35 -3.13 0.39 14.62
CA ALA A 35 -4.50 0.90 14.66
C ALA A 35 -4.67 2.03 15.69
N LEU A 36 -4.10 1.85 16.89
CA LEU A 36 -4.10 2.87 17.95
C LEU A 36 -3.35 4.14 17.51
N ARG A 37 -2.16 4.01 16.92
CA ARG A 37 -1.38 5.18 16.47
C ARG A 37 -2.08 5.92 15.34
N LEU A 38 -2.65 5.19 14.39
CA LEU A 38 -3.37 5.80 13.27
C LEU A 38 -4.69 6.45 13.71
N SER A 39 -5.37 5.93 14.74
CA SER A 39 -6.57 6.58 15.27
C SER A 39 -6.24 7.95 15.88
N ILE A 40 -5.13 8.06 16.63
CA ILE A 40 -4.63 9.33 17.16
C ILE A 40 -4.31 10.31 16.02
N VAL A 41 -3.69 9.82 14.94
CA VAL A 41 -3.39 10.62 13.75
C VAL A 41 -4.67 11.11 13.06
N HIS A 42 -5.70 10.26 12.97
CA HIS A 42 -6.99 10.61 12.35
C HIS A 42 -7.80 11.62 13.14
N GLU A 43 -7.75 11.57 14.47
CA GLU A 43 -8.46 12.50 15.34
C GLU A 43 -7.88 13.92 15.29
N ASN A 44 -6.69 14.10 14.71
CA ASN A 44 -6.03 15.39 14.56
C ASN A 44 -5.78 15.75 13.09
N PRO A 45 -6.52 16.72 12.51
CA PRO A 45 -6.39 17.12 11.11
C PRO A 45 -4.98 17.59 10.69
N THR A 46 -4.17 18.06 11.64
CA THR A 46 -2.77 18.47 11.36
C THR A 46 -1.88 17.24 11.25
N LEU A 47 -2.08 16.24 12.13
CA LEU A 47 -1.33 14.99 12.08
C LEU A 47 -1.71 14.16 10.87
N LEU A 48 -2.96 14.21 10.41
CA LEU A 48 -3.40 13.51 9.21
C LEU A 48 -2.63 13.94 7.95
N LYS A 49 -2.07 15.17 7.91
CA LYS A 49 -1.21 15.63 6.80
C LYS A 49 0.20 15.01 6.84
N ALA A 50 0.66 14.54 7.99
CA ALA A 50 2.02 14.06 8.18
C ALA A 50 2.33 12.75 7.42
N PRO A 51 1.43 11.74 7.36
CA PRO A 51 1.61 10.58 6.48
C PRO A 51 1.85 10.99 5.02
N TYR A 52 1.03 11.92 4.50
CA TYR A 52 1.16 12.40 3.12
C TYR A 52 2.46 13.18 2.89
N ALA A 53 2.86 14.02 3.85
CA ALA A 53 4.13 14.75 3.76
C ALA A 53 5.36 13.83 3.70
N ARG A 54 5.25 12.59 4.20
CA ARG A 54 6.33 11.60 4.17
C ARG A 54 6.35 10.74 2.91
N ILE A 55 5.32 10.78 2.07
CA ILE A 55 5.26 9.99 0.82
C ILE A 55 6.55 10.07 0.00
N PRO A 56 7.15 11.24 -0.28
CA PRO A 56 8.38 11.32 -1.07
C PRO A 56 9.55 10.54 -0.46
N GLN A 57 9.61 10.45 0.88
CA GLN A 57 10.66 9.67 1.56
C GLN A 57 10.41 8.17 1.42
N TRP A 58 9.17 7.72 1.59
CA TRP A 58 8.80 6.31 1.40
C TRP A 58 9.04 5.83 -0.03
N ILE A 59 8.74 6.69 -1.01
CA ILE A 59 9.02 6.38 -2.42
C ILE A 59 10.51 6.16 -2.64
N ARG A 60 11.38 7.02 -2.10
CA ARG A 60 12.84 6.81 -2.21
C ARG A 60 13.32 5.51 -1.57
N VAL A 61 12.71 5.11 -0.44
CA VAL A 61 13.02 3.82 0.21
C VAL A 61 12.60 2.66 -0.69
N LEU A 62 11.40 2.70 -1.26
CA LEU A 62 10.96 1.69 -2.21
C LEU A 62 11.81 1.66 -3.47
N ASP A 63 12.17 2.82 -4.02
CA ASP A 63 13.07 2.91 -5.17
C ASP A 63 14.39 2.22 -4.86
N ALA A 64 14.97 2.43 -3.67
CA ALA A 64 16.21 1.77 -3.26
C ALA A 64 16.06 0.24 -3.06
N LEU A 65 14.97 -0.20 -2.41
CA LEU A 65 14.76 -1.61 -2.06
C LEU A 65 14.30 -2.45 -3.26
N LEU A 66 13.46 -1.87 -4.11
CA LEU A 66 12.76 -2.58 -5.18
C LEU A 66 13.37 -2.33 -6.55
N ALA A 67 14.36 -1.43 -6.67
CA ALA A 67 15.09 -1.20 -7.91
C ALA A 67 15.57 -2.50 -8.54
N ASN A 68 16.05 -3.48 -7.77
CA ASN A 68 16.55 -4.74 -8.32
C ASN A 68 15.46 -5.82 -8.46
N SER A 69 14.44 -5.79 -7.61
CA SER A 69 13.47 -6.90 -7.50
C SER A 69 12.26 -6.76 -8.42
N LEU A 70 11.86 -5.53 -8.74
CA LEU A 70 10.66 -5.24 -9.53
C LEU A 70 10.95 -4.68 -10.93
N ARG A 71 12.22 -4.39 -11.21
CA ARG A 71 12.64 -3.84 -12.50
C ARG A 71 12.57 -4.90 -13.58
N THR A 72 11.77 -4.63 -14.60
CA THR A 72 11.75 -5.40 -15.83
C THR A 72 12.71 -4.79 -16.86
N ALA A 73 12.98 -5.52 -17.94
CA ALA A 73 13.83 -5.03 -19.04
C ALA A 73 13.31 -3.75 -19.72
N HIS A 74 12.04 -3.39 -19.49
CA HIS A 74 11.38 -2.22 -20.08
C HIS A 74 11.20 -1.06 -19.10
N ASP A 75 11.62 -1.21 -17.85
CA ASP A 75 11.46 -0.15 -16.85
C ASP A 75 12.63 0.82 -16.87
N ASP A 76 12.36 2.06 -17.29
CA ASP A 76 13.26 3.18 -17.08
C ASP A 76 13.11 3.78 -15.66
N ALA A 77 13.92 4.78 -15.33
CA ALA A 77 13.91 5.41 -14.02
C ALA A 77 12.54 6.06 -13.70
N PHE A 78 11.86 6.61 -14.70
CA PHE A 78 10.55 7.21 -14.54
C PHE A 78 9.48 6.16 -14.22
N SER A 79 9.43 5.07 -14.99
CA SER A 79 8.53 3.93 -14.76
C SER A 79 8.72 3.37 -13.35
N MET A 80 9.96 3.12 -12.94
CA MET A 80 10.26 2.61 -11.59
C MET A 80 9.73 3.53 -10.50
N HIS A 81 10.03 4.84 -10.60
CA HIS A 81 9.57 5.83 -9.64
C HIS A 81 8.03 5.92 -9.60
N LEU A 82 7.37 5.81 -10.75
CA LEU A 82 5.91 5.79 -10.84
C LEU A 82 5.31 4.55 -10.17
N LYS A 83 5.91 3.37 -10.35
CA LYS A 83 5.48 2.14 -9.67
C LYS A 83 5.62 2.26 -8.16
N ALA A 84 6.76 2.74 -7.67
CA ALA A 84 6.98 2.96 -6.24
C ALA A 84 5.98 3.97 -5.67
N SER A 85 5.74 5.07 -6.38
CA SER A 85 4.72 6.07 -6.02
C SER A 85 3.33 5.47 -5.90
N ALA A 86 2.93 4.66 -6.88
CA ALA A 86 1.63 3.99 -6.87
C ALA A 86 1.49 3.02 -5.68
N MET A 87 2.54 2.26 -5.36
CA MET A 87 2.56 1.34 -4.21
C MET A 87 2.45 2.08 -2.88
N VAL A 88 3.21 3.17 -2.68
CA VAL A 88 3.14 3.97 -1.45
C VAL A 88 1.75 4.58 -1.29
N MET A 89 1.19 5.17 -2.35
CA MET A 89 -0.16 5.73 -2.29
C MET A 89 -1.21 4.68 -1.97
N TYR A 90 -1.11 3.49 -2.57
CA TYR A 90 -1.99 2.37 -2.22
C TYR A 90 -1.98 2.09 -0.72
N TRP A 91 -0.81 1.90 -0.12
CA TRP A 91 -0.73 1.60 1.31
C TRP A 91 -1.22 2.76 2.19
N VAL A 92 -0.89 4.00 1.85
CA VAL A 92 -1.33 5.18 2.61
C VAL A 92 -2.85 5.26 2.62
N GLU A 93 -3.50 5.19 1.45
CA GLU A 93 -4.96 5.29 1.36
C GLU A 93 -5.66 4.10 2.03
N THR A 94 -5.18 2.88 1.81
CA THR A 94 -5.74 1.67 2.46
C THR A 94 -5.63 1.75 3.98
N LEU A 95 -4.48 2.13 4.53
CA LEU A 95 -4.29 2.25 5.98
C LEU A 95 -5.07 3.43 6.57
N CYS A 96 -5.18 4.54 5.84
CA CYS A 96 -5.98 5.67 6.27
C CYS A 96 -7.46 5.28 6.34
N GLU A 97 -8.01 4.64 5.31
CA GLU A 97 -9.41 4.23 5.28
C GLU A 97 -9.71 3.13 6.32
N TRP A 98 -8.78 2.17 6.49
CA TRP A 98 -8.86 1.16 7.55
C TRP A 98 -8.95 1.80 8.94
N SER A 99 -8.05 2.75 9.22
CA SER A 99 -8.05 3.50 10.48
C SER A 99 -9.31 4.35 10.65
N ARG A 100 -9.80 5.01 9.59
CA ARG A 100 -11.01 5.83 9.63
C ARG A 100 -12.25 5.01 9.98
N ARG A 101 -12.35 3.77 9.48
CA ARG A 101 -13.50 2.88 9.73
C ARG A 101 -13.42 2.17 11.09
N GLY A 102 -12.25 1.68 11.48
CA GLY A 102 -12.09 0.85 12.67
C GLY A 102 -11.59 1.60 13.91
N GLY A 103 -11.02 2.79 13.75
CA GLY A 103 -10.36 3.53 14.82
C GLY A 103 -9.30 2.69 15.53
N ALA A 104 -9.22 2.82 16.86
CA ALA A 104 -8.30 2.04 17.70
C ALA A 104 -8.64 0.53 17.76
N LYS A 105 -9.79 0.11 17.20
CA LYS A 105 -10.24 -1.29 17.17
C LYS A 105 -10.18 -1.88 15.76
N ALA A 106 -9.53 -1.20 14.81
CA ALA A 106 -9.38 -1.69 13.45
C ALA A 106 -8.61 -3.01 13.48
N ASP A 107 -9.17 -4.04 12.86
CA ASP A 107 -8.62 -5.40 12.89
C ASP A 107 -8.18 -5.88 11.51
N ARG A 108 -7.57 -7.07 11.46
CA ARG A 108 -7.08 -7.67 10.22
C ARG A 108 -8.20 -7.89 9.20
N ALA A 109 -9.38 -8.30 9.63
CA ALA A 109 -10.49 -8.59 8.74
C ALA A 109 -10.94 -7.30 8.01
N LEU A 110 -11.09 -6.20 8.75
CA LEU A 110 -11.41 -4.90 8.17
C LEU A 110 -10.31 -4.43 7.21
N LEU A 111 -9.04 -4.65 7.53
CA LEU A 111 -7.93 -4.27 6.65
C LEU A 111 -7.99 -5.02 5.32
N GLN A 112 -8.30 -6.32 5.36
CA GLN A 112 -8.47 -7.13 4.15
C GLN A 112 -9.66 -6.68 3.31
N THR A 113 -10.77 -6.30 3.95
CA THR A 113 -11.92 -5.70 3.26
C THR A 113 -11.53 -4.41 2.56
N VAL A 114 -10.87 -3.48 3.25
CA VAL A 114 -10.46 -2.19 2.67
C VAL A 114 -9.44 -2.38 1.54
N ALA A 115 -8.50 -3.31 1.67
CA ALA A 115 -7.56 -3.65 0.60
C ALA A 115 -8.29 -4.17 -0.64
N GLY A 116 -9.26 -5.07 -0.48
CA GLY A 116 -10.07 -5.57 -1.60
C GLY A 116 -10.93 -4.49 -2.26
N GLU A 117 -11.47 -3.55 -1.50
CA GLU A 117 -12.17 -2.38 -2.05
C GLU A 117 -11.22 -1.45 -2.81
N THR A 118 -10.01 -1.26 -2.30
CA THR A 118 -8.96 -0.47 -2.97
C THR A 118 -8.61 -1.08 -4.33
N ASP A 119 -8.41 -2.41 -4.37
CA ASP A 119 -8.14 -3.15 -5.60
C ASP A 119 -9.29 -3.00 -6.61
N ALA A 120 -10.54 -3.09 -6.14
CA ALA A 120 -11.73 -2.93 -6.99
C ALA A 120 -11.87 -1.50 -7.55
N ALA A 121 -11.55 -0.48 -6.76
CA ALA A 121 -11.55 0.92 -7.20
C ALA A 121 -10.52 1.15 -8.31
N ILE A 122 -9.29 0.64 -8.12
CA ILE A 122 -8.22 0.73 -9.12
C ILE A 122 -8.60 0.00 -10.41
N ALA A 123 -9.17 -1.20 -10.30
CA ALA A 123 -9.62 -1.96 -11.46
C ALA A 123 -10.73 -1.23 -12.25
N THR A 124 -11.58 -0.48 -11.55
CA THR A 124 -12.63 0.35 -12.17
C THR A 124 -12.02 1.49 -12.98
N VAL A 125 -11.08 2.24 -12.40
CA VAL A 125 -10.34 3.30 -13.12
C VAL A 125 -9.66 2.73 -14.37
N THR A 126 -9.07 1.54 -14.28
CA THR A 126 -8.38 0.91 -15.42
C THR A 126 -9.32 0.48 -16.56
N LYS A 127 -10.59 0.16 -16.24
CA LYS A 127 -11.61 -0.24 -17.22
C LYS A 127 -12.30 0.95 -17.86
N SER A 128 -12.47 2.07 -17.15
CA SER A 128 -13.18 3.26 -17.65
C SER A 128 -12.45 4.01 -18.77
N TYR A 129 -11.18 3.69 -19.05
CA TYR A 129 -10.37 4.31 -20.10
C TYR A 129 -10.00 3.34 -21.24
N LYS A 130 -10.69 2.19 -21.35
CA LYS A 130 -10.62 1.27 -22.50
C LYS A 130 -11.88 1.39 -23.34
#